data_AF-A0A1Y2SQ51-F1
#
_entry.id   AF-A0A1Y2SQ51-F1
#
_cell.length_a   1.000
_cell.length_b   1.000
_cell.length_c   1.000
_cell.angle_alpha   90.00
_cell.angle_beta   90.00
_cell.angle_gamma   90.00
#
_symmetry.space_group_name_H-M   'P 1'
#
loop_
_entity.id
_entity.type
_entity.pdbx_description
1 polymer ?
#
loop_
_entity_poly.entity_id
_entity_poly.type
_entity_poly.pdbx_seq_one_letter_code
_entity_poly.pdbx_strand_id
1 'polypeptide(L)'
;MENTITTESTAAAISWQAWLHSPYGLKVLTSSLYCDLWENHGEIATQLDNPKGSLESQIEHWLRQKMAVGYRVEKLASQDYLLAMEQEKNNRSDDL
;
A
#
# COMPACT_ATOMS: atom_id res chain seq x y z
N MET A 1 19.10 27.68 -25.15
CA MET A 1 18.32 26.43 -25.30
C MET A 1 17.34 26.44 -24.16
N GLU A 2 16.07 26.64 -24.47
CA GLU A 2 15.00 26.88 -23.49
C GLU A 2 14.42 25.53 -23.10
N ASN A 3 14.53 25.19 -21.82
CA ASN A 3 14.10 23.90 -21.30
C ASN A 3 12.58 23.97 -21.11
N THR A 4 11.81 23.64 -22.13
CA THR A 4 10.36 23.46 -22.03
C THR A 4 10.06 22.19 -21.24
N ILE A 5 10.17 22.25 -19.91
CA ILE A 5 9.67 21.19 -19.04
C ILE A 5 8.16 21.37 -18.93
N THR A 6 7.50 20.60 -19.77
CA THR A 6 6.10 20.22 -19.92
C THR A 6 5.23 20.38 -18.66
N THR A 7 4.33 21.37 -18.69
CA THR A 7 3.21 21.58 -17.75
C THR A 7 2.20 20.42 -17.70
N GLU A 8 2.16 19.58 -18.75
CA GLU A 8 1.30 18.39 -18.82
C GLU A 8 1.75 17.28 -17.85
N SER A 9 3.07 17.17 -17.60
CA SER A 9 3.64 16.13 -16.75
C SER A 9 3.27 16.30 -15.28
N THR A 10 3.24 17.56 -14.79
CA THR A 10 2.83 17.86 -13.42
C THR A 10 1.33 17.73 -13.23
N ALA A 11 0.50 18.11 -14.21
CA ALA A 11 -0.95 17.94 -14.15
C ALA A 11 -1.35 16.44 -14.10
N ALA A 12 -0.70 15.59 -14.91
CA ALA A 12 -0.92 14.14 -14.87
C ALA A 12 -0.50 13.53 -13.51
N ALA A 13 0.63 13.96 -12.95
CA ALA A 13 1.06 13.52 -11.62
C ALA A 13 0.08 13.93 -10.51
N ILE A 14 -0.45 15.16 -10.56
CA ILE A 14 -1.45 15.65 -9.60
C ILE A 14 -2.76 14.86 -9.73
N SER A 15 -3.19 14.57 -10.97
CA SER A 15 -4.39 13.78 -11.25
C SER A 15 -4.25 12.33 -10.76
N TRP A 16 -3.09 11.71 -11.00
CA TRP A 16 -2.78 10.36 -10.52
C TRP A 16 -2.79 10.29 -8.98
N GLN A 17 -2.14 11.24 -8.30
CA GLN A 17 -2.14 11.31 -6.85
C GLN A 17 -3.58 11.46 -6.31
N ALA A 18 -4.38 12.36 -6.89
CA ALA A 18 -5.77 12.53 -6.50
C ALA A 18 -6.62 11.28 -6.74
N TRP A 19 -6.37 10.56 -7.84
CA TRP A 19 -7.05 9.30 -8.15
C TRP A 19 -6.71 8.20 -7.15
N LEU A 20 -5.44 8.05 -6.76
CA LEU A 20 -5.02 7.08 -5.75
C LEU A 20 -5.67 7.32 -4.39
N HIS A 21 -5.91 8.59 -4.04
CA HIS A 21 -6.62 8.99 -2.83
C HIS A 21 -8.14 8.80 -2.91
N SER A 22 -8.69 8.46 -4.08
CA SER A 22 -10.10 8.11 -4.21
C SER A 22 -10.38 6.71 -3.65
N PRO A 23 -11.63 6.41 -3.23
CA PRO A 23 -12.01 5.06 -2.82
C PRO A 23 -11.73 3.98 -3.87
N TYR A 24 -11.84 4.34 -5.15
CA TYR A 24 -11.56 3.42 -6.24
C TYR A 24 -10.06 3.15 -6.41
N GLY A 25 -9.24 4.20 -6.41
CA GLY A 25 -7.78 4.06 -6.51
C GLY A 25 -7.18 3.27 -5.35
N LEU A 26 -7.66 3.53 -4.12
CA LEU A 26 -7.29 2.75 -2.95
C LEU A 26 -7.65 1.26 -3.14
N LYS A 27 -8.87 0.96 -3.61
CA LYS A 27 -9.28 -0.43 -3.86
C LYS A 27 -8.37 -1.11 -4.89
N VAL A 28 -8.00 -0.43 -5.97
CA VAL A 28 -7.07 -0.99 -6.97
C VAL A 28 -5.71 -1.29 -6.35
N LEU A 29 -5.15 -0.37 -5.54
CA LEU A 29 -3.89 -0.61 -4.84
C LEU A 29 -3.97 -1.80 -3.88
N THR A 30 -5.05 -1.86 -3.08
CA THR A 30 -5.29 -2.97 -2.15
C THR A 30 -5.34 -4.30 -2.90
N SER A 31 -6.12 -4.41 -3.98
CA SER A 31 -6.22 -5.65 -4.76
C SER A 31 -4.89 -6.02 -5.42
N SER A 32 -4.13 -5.03 -5.90
CA SER A 32 -2.80 -5.27 -6.49
C SER A 32 -1.83 -5.88 -5.47
N LEU A 33 -1.76 -5.30 -4.27
CA LEU A 33 -0.92 -5.82 -3.18
C LEU A 33 -1.39 -7.18 -2.69
N TYR A 34 -2.70 -7.38 -2.61
CA TYR A 34 -3.28 -8.67 -2.24
C TYR A 34 -2.88 -9.77 -3.22
N CYS A 35 -3.01 -9.54 -4.53
CA CYS A 35 -2.59 -10.50 -5.55
C CYS A 35 -1.08 -10.76 -5.48
N ASP A 36 -0.28 -9.70 -5.38
CA ASP A 36 1.19 -9.81 -5.29
C ASP A 36 1.64 -10.64 -4.07
N LEU A 37 0.98 -10.46 -2.92
CA LEU A 37 1.22 -11.27 -1.72
C LEU A 37 0.87 -12.74 -1.93
N TRP A 38 -0.25 -13.04 -2.57
CA TRP A 38 -0.64 -14.43 -2.85
C TRP A 38 0.26 -15.10 -3.89
N GLU A 39 0.71 -14.34 -4.90
CA GLU A 39 1.58 -14.84 -5.98
C GLU A 39 3.02 -15.07 -5.51
N ASN A 40 3.58 -14.13 -4.73
CA ASN A 40 5.01 -14.16 -4.35
C ASN A 40 5.25 -14.63 -2.91
N HIS A 41 4.25 -14.53 -2.03
CA HIS A 41 4.39 -14.79 -0.59
C HIS A 41 3.23 -15.61 -0.02
N GLY A 42 2.71 -16.57 -0.79
CA GLY A 42 1.46 -17.30 -0.46
C GLY A 42 1.41 -17.94 0.94
N GLU A 43 2.53 -18.44 1.46
CA GLU A 43 2.58 -18.99 2.83
C GLU A 43 2.32 -17.91 3.88
N ILE A 44 2.95 -16.74 3.74
CA ILE A 44 2.77 -15.61 4.64
C ILE A 44 1.38 -15.00 4.45
N ALA A 45 0.91 -14.87 3.20
CA ALA A 45 -0.45 -14.43 2.90
C ALA A 45 -1.50 -15.30 3.58
N THR A 46 -1.30 -16.63 3.60
CA THR A 46 -2.18 -17.58 4.30
C THR A 46 -2.18 -17.36 5.82
N GLN A 47 -1.03 -17.03 6.42
CA GLN A 47 -0.95 -16.75 7.85
C GLN A 47 -1.62 -15.41 8.21
N LEU A 48 -1.45 -14.39 7.37
CA LEU A 48 -2.01 -13.06 7.56
C LEU A 48 -3.53 -13.02 7.27
N ASP A 49 -4.04 -13.90 6.40
CA ASP A 49 -5.46 -14.05 6.13
C ASP A 49 -6.20 -14.82 7.24
N ASN A 50 -5.97 -14.44 8.49
CA ASN A 50 -6.63 -15.00 9.66
C ASN A 50 -7.22 -13.88 10.54
N PRO A 51 -8.56 -13.74 10.61
CA PRO A 51 -9.58 -14.62 10.03
C PRO A 51 -9.59 -14.58 8.49
N LYS A 52 -10.07 -15.67 7.86
CA LYS A 52 -10.10 -15.80 6.40
C LYS A 52 -10.85 -14.63 5.76
N GLY A 53 -10.26 -14.04 4.73
CA GLY A 53 -10.75 -12.84 4.04
C GLY A 53 -10.41 -11.52 4.74
N SER A 54 -9.62 -11.54 5.83
CA SER A 54 -9.21 -10.30 6.50
C SER A 54 -8.01 -9.63 5.84
N LEU A 55 -7.20 -10.35 5.06
CA LEU A 55 -5.97 -9.81 4.49
C LEU A 55 -6.21 -8.57 3.64
N GLU A 56 -7.23 -8.57 2.78
CA GLU A 56 -7.58 -7.42 1.94
C GLU A 56 -7.95 -6.18 2.80
N SER A 57 -8.72 -6.38 3.88
CA SER A 57 -9.08 -5.30 4.81
C SER A 57 -7.87 -4.78 5.59
N GLN A 58 -6.94 -5.65 5.98
CA GLN A 58 -5.71 -5.28 6.68
C GLN A 58 -4.79 -4.45 5.77
N ILE A 59 -4.63 -4.85 4.51
CA ILE A 59 -3.87 -4.09 3.51
C ILE A 59 -4.51 -2.72 3.30
N GLU A 60 -5.83 -2.65 3.11
CA GLU A 60 -6.53 -1.38 2.93
C GLU A 60 -6.33 -0.45 4.14
N HIS A 61 -6.46 -0.99 5.35
CA HIS A 61 -6.26 -0.23 6.58
C HIS A 61 -4.84 0.33 6.67
N TRP A 62 -3.83 -0.50 6.40
CA TRP A 62 -2.43 -0.09 6.39
C TRP A 62 -2.16 1.00 5.35
N LEU A 63 -2.68 0.86 4.13
CA LEU A 63 -2.57 1.89 3.08
C LEU A 63 -3.18 3.22 3.54
N ARG A 64 -4.37 3.19 4.15
CA ARG A 64 -5.02 4.41 4.70
C ARG A 64 -4.16 5.09 5.76
N GLN A 65 -3.54 4.32 6.65
CA GLN A 65 -2.62 4.88 7.65
C GLN A 65 -1.41 5.56 6.99
N LYS A 66 -0.81 4.93 5.97
CA LYS A 66 0.32 5.50 5.22
C LYS A 66 -0.08 6.78 4.49
N MET A 67 -1.26 6.82 3.89
CA MET A 67 -1.78 8.02 3.22
C MET A 67 -2.06 9.16 4.21
N ALA A 68 -2.56 8.84 5.40
CA ALA A 68 -2.86 9.84 6.43
C ALA A 68 -1.60 10.57 6.93
N VAL A 69 -0.45 9.89 6.95
CA VAL A 69 0.85 10.49 7.30
C VAL A 69 1.59 11.10 6.09
N GLY A 70 0.94 11.20 4.94
CA GLY A 70 1.50 11.80 3.72
C GLY A 70 2.50 10.91 2.97
N TYR A 71 2.51 9.60 3.23
CA TYR A 71 3.37 8.67 2.52
C TYR A 71 2.88 8.45 1.09
N ARG A 72 3.84 8.27 0.18
CA ARG A 72 3.62 7.99 -1.24
C ARG A 72 3.29 6.51 -1.45
N VAL A 73 2.00 6.17 -1.40
CA VAL A 73 1.52 4.79 -1.53
C VAL A 73 1.76 4.17 -2.91
N GLU A 74 2.03 4.98 -3.94
CA GLU A 74 2.32 4.49 -5.29
C GLU A 74 3.62 3.68 -5.40
N LYS A 75 4.49 3.76 -4.39
CA LYS A 75 5.77 3.05 -4.33
C LYS A 75 5.75 1.82 -3.42
N LEU A 76 4.63 1.56 -2.75
CA LEU A 76 4.55 0.46 -1.79
C LEU A 76 4.39 -0.87 -2.53
N ALA A 77 5.25 -1.83 -2.18
CA ALA A 77 5.20 -3.21 -2.65
C ALA A 77 4.76 -4.16 -1.51
N SER A 78 4.47 -5.43 -1.85
CA SER A 78 4.16 -6.46 -0.85
C SER A 78 5.25 -6.58 0.22
N GLN A 79 6.52 -6.45 -0.16
CA GLN A 79 7.65 -6.46 0.77
C GLN A 79 7.56 -5.37 1.84
N ASP A 80 7.14 -4.15 1.48
CA ASP A 80 6.97 -3.03 2.42
C ASP A 80 5.85 -3.31 3.42
N TYR A 81 4.78 -3.95 2.95
CA TYR A 81 3.69 -4.40 3.81
C TYR A 81 4.16 -5.48 4.79
N LEU A 82 4.88 -6.49 4.31
CA LEU A 82 5.42 -7.57 5.16
C LEU A 82 6.36 -7.04 6.25
N LEU A 83 7.26 -6.11 5.87
CA LEU A 83 8.15 -5.45 6.84
C LEU A 83 7.36 -4.67 7.89
N ALA A 84 6.30 -3.97 7.48
CA ALA A 84 5.46 -3.24 8.43
C ALA A 84 4.73 -4.19 9.41
N MET A 85 4.24 -5.34 8.94
CA MET A 85 3.58 -6.33 9.80
C MET A 85 4.56 -6.98 10.78
N GLU A 86 5.81 -7.23 10.36
CA GLU A 86 6.86 -7.73 11.24
C GLU A 86 7.23 -6.70 12.32
N GLN A 87 7.38 -5.43 11.96
CA GLN A 87 7.63 -4.34 12.91
C GLN A 87 6.50 -4.20 13.93
N GLU A 88 5.24 -4.28 13.50
CA GLU A 88 4.09 -4.18 14.39
C GLU A 88 3.99 -5.37 15.38
N LYS A 89 4.48 -6.54 14.96
CA LYS A 89 4.58 -7.72 15.83
C LYS A 89 5.69 -7.55 16.88
N ASN A 90 6.85 -7.05 16.46
CA ASN A 90 8.00 -6.83 17.36
C ASN A 90 7.69 -5.74 18.40
N ASN A 91 7.11 -4.61 17.98
CA ASN A 91 6.73 -3.54 18.90
C ASN A 91 5.69 -3.96 19.96
N ARG A 92 4.84 -4.95 19.66
CA ARG A 92 3.91 -5.54 20.65
C ARG A 92 4.59 -6.49 21.63
N SER A 93 5.75 -7.03 21.26
CA SER A 93 6.51 -7.97 22.09
C SER A 93 7.41 -7.25 23.11
N ASP A 94 7.81 -6.01 22.82
CA ASP A 94 8.60 -5.16 23.74
C ASP A 94 7.77 -4.45 24.82
N ASP A 95 6.43 -4.46 24.72
CA ASP A 95 5.50 -3.84 25.68
C ASP A 95 4.96 -4.85 26.74
N LEU A 96 5.44 -6.10 26.72
CA LEU A 96 5.08 -7.20 27.63
C LEU A 96 6.28 -7.67 28.47
#